data_AF-A0A6B2G3K9-F1
#
_entry.id   AF-A0A6B2G3K9-F1
#
_cell.length_a   1.000
_cell.length_b   1.000
_cell.length_c   1.000
_cell.angle_alpha   90.00
_cell.angle_beta   90.00
_cell.angle_gamma   90.00
#
_symmetry.space_group_name_H-M   'P 1'
#
loop_
_entity.id
_entity.type
_entity.pdbx_description
1 polymer ?
#
loop_
_entity_poly.entity_id
_entity_poly.type
_entity_poly.pdbx_seq_one_letter_code
_entity_poly.pdbx_strand_id
1 'polypeptide(L)'
;MTIDDDILEICNNFKINIDETSHQYNKMYVERLNAMKFRLNEKSKSLWNTEIKPMDNLNDGQKVAVYGIIYKQMKLQHTALKEIEKNLKMEPIEYLDDYTSNDDKIFIEDEFQRLELLNLKNPNNFVSGVVVIIYGFYSSNGTFSVEEFSFPGLPPPGSLCIENVSSKKYVLFISGIEIGKNPDTATALQMLVDILLGIVTPYSDSDFFQNISHVIITGSLFCEDSVHSIKFTMVFIIVFFYRLLERCFG
;
A
#
# COMPACT_ATOMS: atom_id res chain seq x y z
N MET A 1 -28.83 -12.20 -3.62
CA MET A 1 -27.37 -12.19 -3.81
C MET A 1 -26.80 -12.48 -2.44
N THR A 2 -26.04 -13.57 -2.30
CA THR A 2 -25.42 -13.92 -1.02
C THR A 2 -24.17 -13.07 -0.81
N ILE A 3 -23.72 -12.88 0.44
CA ILE A 3 -22.49 -12.14 0.76
C ILE A 3 -21.28 -12.69 -0.04
N ASP A 4 -21.30 -14.00 -0.33
CA ASP A 4 -20.28 -14.67 -1.12
C ASP A 4 -20.28 -14.24 -2.60
N ASP A 5 -21.45 -13.91 -3.17
CA ASP A 5 -21.57 -13.43 -4.55
C ASP A 5 -20.99 -12.02 -4.70
N ASP A 6 -21.25 -11.13 -3.73
CA ASP A 6 -20.73 -9.75 -3.71
C ASP A 6 -19.20 -9.73 -3.54
N ILE A 7 -18.66 -10.61 -2.68
CA ILE A 7 -17.22 -10.77 -2.49
C ILE A 7 -16.56 -11.24 -3.78
N LEU A 8 -17.19 -12.19 -4.49
CA LEU A 8 -16.66 -12.73 -5.74
C LEU A 8 -16.61 -11.67 -6.85
N GLU A 9 -17.63 -10.80 -6.92
CA GLU A 9 -17.67 -9.68 -7.88
C GLU A 9 -16.50 -8.71 -7.65
N ILE A 10 -16.23 -8.33 -6.41
CA ILE A 10 -15.08 -7.46 -6.08
C ILE A 10 -13.75 -8.16 -6.43
N CYS A 11 -13.64 -9.45 -6.11
CA CYS A 11 -12.43 -10.24 -6.40
C CYS A 11 -12.13 -10.35 -7.90
N ASN A 12 -13.15 -10.29 -8.77
CA ASN A 12 -12.97 -10.35 -10.22
C ASN A 12 -12.08 -9.22 -10.76
N ASN A 13 -12.01 -8.07 -10.07
CA ASN A 13 -11.12 -6.97 -10.45
C ASN A 13 -9.63 -7.33 -10.34
N PHE A 14 -9.29 -8.38 -9.59
CA PHE A 14 -7.92 -8.86 -9.39
C PHE A 14 -7.61 -10.12 -10.22
N LYS A 15 -8.59 -10.66 -10.95
CA LYS A 15 -8.40 -11.83 -11.82
C LYS A 15 -7.75 -11.41 -13.14
N ILE A 16 -6.48 -11.75 -13.30
CA ILE A 16 -5.70 -11.45 -14.50
C ILE A 16 -5.64 -12.70 -15.37
N ASN A 17 -5.90 -12.56 -16.68
CA ASN A 17 -5.64 -13.61 -17.66
C ASN A 17 -4.21 -13.43 -18.22
N ILE A 18 -3.38 -14.46 -18.12
CA ILE A 18 -1.92 -14.37 -18.31
C ILE A 18 -1.52 -14.26 -19.80
N ASP A 19 -2.47 -14.45 -20.72
CA ASP A 19 -2.20 -14.48 -22.16
C ASP A 19 -1.83 -13.10 -22.77
N GLU A 20 -1.91 -11.99 -22.02
CA GLU A 20 -1.72 -10.61 -22.51
C GLU A 20 -0.49 -9.87 -21.91
N THR A 21 0.68 -10.53 -21.85
CA THR A 21 1.83 -10.06 -21.04
C THR A 21 2.83 -9.09 -21.72
N SER A 22 2.51 -8.49 -22.87
CA SER A 22 3.42 -7.56 -23.56
C SER A 22 3.05 -6.07 -23.40
N HIS A 23 2.66 -5.66 -22.20
CA HIS A 23 2.32 -4.26 -21.93
C HIS A 23 3.46 -3.48 -21.27
N GLN A 24 3.74 -2.27 -21.77
CA GLN A 24 4.66 -1.35 -21.10
C GLN A 24 4.04 -0.82 -19.80
N TYR A 25 4.84 -0.74 -18.73
CA TYR A 25 4.38 -0.27 -17.40
C TYR A 25 3.93 1.21 -17.37
N ASN A 26 4.29 2.01 -18.39
CA ASN A 26 3.88 3.42 -18.47
C ASN A 26 2.35 3.59 -18.37
N LYS A 27 1.58 2.73 -19.08
CA LYS A 27 0.12 2.80 -19.12
C LYS A 27 -0.51 2.79 -17.72
N MET A 28 0.05 2.00 -16.80
CA MET A 28 -0.40 1.92 -15.42
C MET A 28 -0.23 3.25 -14.66
N TYR A 29 0.84 3.99 -14.91
CA TYR A 29 1.09 5.28 -14.28
C TYR A 29 0.17 6.37 -14.85
N VAL A 30 -0.06 6.38 -16.15
CA VAL A 30 -1.02 7.28 -16.82
C VAL A 30 -2.43 7.09 -16.27
N GLU A 31 -2.91 5.85 -16.18
CA GLU A 31 -4.24 5.56 -15.64
C GLU A 31 -4.36 5.98 -14.16
N ARG A 32 -3.31 5.80 -13.35
CA ARG A 32 -3.28 6.27 -11.96
C ARG A 32 -3.42 7.79 -11.85
N LEU A 33 -2.71 8.54 -12.69
CA LEU A 33 -2.82 10.01 -12.73
C LEU A 33 -4.23 10.44 -13.14
N ASN A 34 -4.77 9.83 -14.19
CA ASN A 34 -6.10 10.16 -14.71
C ASN A 34 -7.21 9.87 -13.69
N ALA A 35 -7.16 8.72 -13.01
CA ALA A 35 -8.12 8.34 -11.98
C ALA A 35 -8.14 9.31 -10.79
N MET A 36 -7.00 9.95 -10.46
CA MET A 36 -6.88 10.84 -9.31
C MET A 36 -7.06 12.33 -9.66
N LYS A 37 -6.97 12.70 -10.94
CA LYS A 37 -6.98 14.09 -11.43
C LYS A 37 -8.16 14.91 -10.92
N PHE A 38 -9.38 14.36 -10.98
CA PHE A 38 -10.58 15.08 -10.53
C PHE A 38 -10.53 15.40 -9.04
N ARG A 39 -10.21 14.41 -8.19
CA ARG A 39 -10.15 14.57 -6.73
C ARG A 39 -9.06 15.57 -6.32
N LEU A 40 -7.92 15.52 -6.99
CA LEU A 40 -6.82 16.44 -6.71
C LEU A 40 -7.16 17.87 -7.13
N ASN A 41 -7.85 18.06 -8.25
CA ASN A 41 -8.30 19.40 -8.68
C ASN A 41 -9.26 20.04 -7.68
N GLU A 42 -10.26 19.29 -7.22
CA GLU A 42 -11.19 19.75 -6.17
C GLU A 42 -10.44 20.13 -4.89
N LYS A 43 -9.46 19.32 -4.52
CA LYS A 43 -8.64 19.56 -3.33
C LYS A 43 -7.72 20.79 -3.48
N SER A 44 -7.14 20.99 -4.66
CA SER A 44 -6.35 22.19 -5.00
C SER A 44 -7.18 23.46 -4.84
N LYS A 45 -8.41 23.45 -5.39
CA LYS A 45 -9.36 24.56 -5.28
C LYS A 45 -9.74 24.82 -3.83
N SER A 46 -10.00 23.77 -3.06
CA SER A 46 -10.38 23.90 -1.65
C SER A 46 -9.24 24.37 -0.74
N LEU A 47 -8.00 23.93 -0.95
CA LEU A 47 -6.87 24.24 -0.08
C LEU A 47 -6.20 25.56 -0.44
N TRP A 48 -6.01 25.83 -1.74
CA TRP A 48 -5.16 26.92 -2.22
C TRP A 48 -5.87 27.85 -3.20
N ASN A 49 -7.18 27.66 -3.43
CA ASN A 49 -7.98 28.45 -4.38
C ASN A 49 -7.31 28.58 -5.77
N THR A 50 -6.65 27.50 -6.20
CA THR A 50 -5.81 27.47 -7.40
C THR A 50 -6.12 26.21 -8.21
N GLU A 51 -6.20 26.34 -9.52
CA GLU A 51 -6.31 25.19 -10.43
C GLU A 51 -4.94 24.55 -10.68
N ILE A 52 -4.93 23.24 -10.89
CA ILE A 52 -3.69 22.52 -11.18
C ILE A 52 -3.22 22.85 -12.59
N LYS A 53 -1.93 23.14 -12.74
CA LYS A 53 -1.31 23.32 -14.05
C LYS A 53 -0.54 22.07 -14.49
N PRO A 54 -0.59 21.74 -15.80
CA PRO A 54 0.35 20.80 -16.42
C PRO A 54 1.80 21.23 -16.16
N MET A 55 2.72 20.28 -15.96
CA MET A 55 4.09 20.66 -15.64
C MET A 55 4.85 21.20 -16.86
N ASP A 56 4.47 20.82 -18.07
CA ASP A 56 5.05 21.32 -19.33
C ASP A 56 4.74 22.80 -19.61
N ASN A 57 3.82 23.43 -18.85
CA ASN A 57 3.40 24.82 -19.02
C ASN A 57 3.64 25.66 -17.74
N LEU A 58 4.88 25.66 -17.24
CA LEU A 58 5.29 26.40 -16.06
C LEU A 58 6.30 27.51 -16.40
N ASN A 59 6.17 28.66 -15.74
CA ASN A 59 7.09 29.79 -15.87
C ASN A 59 8.02 29.88 -14.66
N ASP A 60 9.26 30.30 -14.87
CA ASP A 60 10.25 30.45 -13.80
C ASP A 60 9.76 31.39 -12.67
N GLY A 61 9.92 30.96 -11.41
CA GLY A 61 9.46 31.72 -10.24
C GLY A 61 7.94 31.73 -10.05
N GLN A 62 7.17 30.99 -10.87
CA GLN A 62 5.73 30.94 -10.75
C GLN A 62 5.30 30.12 -9.53
N LYS A 63 4.43 30.72 -8.70
CA LYS A 63 3.71 29.99 -7.65
C LYS A 63 2.53 29.24 -8.26
N VAL A 64 2.49 27.92 -8.08
CA VAL A 64 1.58 27.04 -8.82
C VAL A 64 1.29 25.75 -8.06
N ALA A 65 0.13 25.15 -8.35
CA ALA A 65 -0.19 23.78 -7.94
C ALA A 65 0.07 22.82 -9.12
N VAL A 66 0.81 21.75 -8.88
CA VAL A 66 1.08 20.67 -9.83
C VAL A 66 0.73 19.33 -9.20
N TYR A 67 0.39 18.34 -10.01
CA TYR A 67 0.16 16.97 -9.55
C TYR A 67 0.94 15.98 -10.38
N GLY A 68 1.29 14.86 -9.78
CA GLY A 68 2.11 13.85 -10.42
C GLY A 68 2.32 12.66 -9.51
N ILE A 69 3.14 11.75 -9.97
CA ILE A 69 3.57 10.58 -9.22
C ILE A 69 4.92 10.86 -8.60
N ILE A 70 5.07 10.49 -7.33
CA ILE A 70 6.37 10.55 -6.66
C ILE A 70 7.29 9.47 -7.22
N TYR A 71 8.51 9.86 -7.56
CA TYR A 71 9.63 8.98 -7.78
C TYR A 71 10.73 9.30 -6.76
N LYS A 72 11.03 8.36 -5.87
CA LYS A 72 12.13 8.47 -4.91
C LYS A 72 13.35 7.74 -5.44
N GLN A 73 14.37 8.50 -5.80
CA GLN A 73 15.67 7.98 -6.17
C GLN A 73 16.47 7.69 -4.91
N MET A 74 16.49 6.42 -4.51
CA MET A 74 17.18 5.97 -3.30
C MET A 74 18.65 5.65 -3.58
N LYS A 75 19.57 6.25 -2.82
CA LYS A 75 21.02 6.09 -3.06
C LYS A 75 21.50 4.66 -2.78
N LEU A 76 20.94 4.02 -1.76
CA LEU A 76 21.31 2.68 -1.32
C LEU A 76 20.65 1.57 -2.15
N GLN A 77 19.59 1.88 -2.89
CA GLN A 77 18.86 0.90 -3.69
C GLN A 77 19.74 0.37 -4.83
N HIS A 78 19.82 -0.95 -4.94
CA HIS A 78 20.46 -1.60 -6.08
C HIS A 78 19.61 -1.43 -7.33
N THR A 79 20.26 -1.16 -8.46
CA THR A 79 19.60 -1.17 -9.76
C THR A 79 19.86 -2.52 -10.43
N ALA A 80 18.93 -2.99 -11.27
CA ALA A 80 19.09 -4.26 -11.98
C ALA A 80 20.44 -4.35 -12.73
N LEU A 81 20.91 -3.24 -13.31
CA LEU A 81 22.21 -3.17 -13.97
C LEU A 81 23.38 -3.37 -12.99
N LYS A 82 23.33 -2.72 -11.80
CA LYS A 82 24.36 -2.90 -10.76
C LYS A 82 24.40 -4.33 -10.23
N GLU A 83 23.24 -4.97 -10.08
CA GLU A 83 23.16 -6.38 -9.66
C GLU A 83 23.79 -7.31 -10.71
N ILE A 84 23.48 -7.10 -11.99
CA ILE A 84 24.10 -7.85 -13.10
C ILE A 84 25.62 -7.66 -13.10
N GLU A 85 26.12 -6.43 -12.95
CA GLU A 85 27.55 -6.15 -12.89
C GLU A 85 28.24 -6.85 -11.71
N LYS A 86 27.65 -6.81 -10.51
CA LYS A 86 28.19 -7.50 -9.33
C LYS A 86 28.21 -9.02 -9.53
N ASN A 87 27.14 -9.59 -10.09
CA ASN A 87 27.07 -11.01 -10.40
C ASN A 87 28.15 -11.42 -11.41
N LEU A 88 28.37 -10.62 -12.46
CA LEU A 88 29.44 -10.86 -13.44
C LEU A 88 30.84 -10.81 -12.79
N LYS A 89 31.02 -9.97 -11.77
CA LYS A 89 32.26 -9.85 -10.99
C LYS A 89 32.36 -10.85 -9.83
N MET A 90 31.34 -11.67 -9.61
CA MET A 90 31.23 -12.57 -8.46
C MET A 90 31.35 -11.83 -7.11
N GLU A 91 30.88 -10.59 -7.05
CA GLU A 91 30.84 -9.79 -5.82
C GLU A 91 29.52 -10.06 -5.06
N PRO A 92 29.54 -10.12 -3.72
CA PRO A 92 28.33 -10.29 -2.94
C PRO A 92 27.40 -9.06 -3.08
N ILE A 93 26.10 -9.33 -3.19
CA ILE A 93 25.05 -8.30 -3.15
C ILE A 93 24.52 -8.23 -1.72
N GLU A 94 24.73 -7.09 -1.07
CA GLU A 94 24.22 -6.83 0.28
C GLU A 94 22.79 -6.31 0.19
N TYR A 95 21.82 -7.10 0.63
CA TYR A 95 20.44 -6.65 0.76
C TYR A 95 20.24 -5.99 2.13
N LEU A 96 19.68 -4.78 2.12
CA LEU A 96 19.38 -4.01 3.33
C LEU A 96 17.90 -4.19 3.68
N ASP A 97 17.60 -4.15 4.99
CA ASP A 97 16.23 -4.11 5.49
C ASP A 97 15.55 -2.76 5.17
N ASP A 98 16.35 -1.70 5.02
CA ASP A 98 15.92 -0.35 4.66
C ASP A 98 16.90 0.27 3.66
N TYR A 99 16.37 0.80 2.55
CA TYR A 99 17.14 1.48 1.50
C TYR A 99 17.08 3.01 1.60
N THR A 100 16.39 3.56 2.61
CA THR A 100 16.27 5.01 2.76
C THR A 100 17.57 5.65 3.22
N SER A 101 17.83 6.84 2.69
CA SER A 101 19.00 7.66 3.04
C SER A 101 18.65 9.13 3.03
N ASN A 102 19.36 9.93 3.83
CA ASN A 102 19.24 11.39 3.81
C ASN A 102 19.74 12.01 2.49
N ASP A 103 20.49 11.24 1.70
CA ASP A 103 20.96 11.63 0.36
C ASP A 103 19.94 11.29 -0.76
N ASP A 104 18.78 10.73 -0.40
CA ASP A 104 17.74 10.37 -1.37
C ASP A 104 17.14 11.62 -2.01
N LYS A 105 16.89 11.54 -3.32
CA LYS A 105 16.24 12.61 -4.08
C LYS A 105 14.81 12.23 -4.38
N ILE A 106 13.90 13.19 -4.26
CA ILE A 106 12.48 12.98 -4.54
C ILE A 106 12.12 13.84 -5.73
N PHE A 107 11.46 13.20 -6.69
CA PHE A 107 10.95 13.83 -7.89
C PHE A 107 9.44 13.67 -7.92
N ILE A 108 8.78 14.64 -8.56
CA ILE A 108 7.41 14.49 -9.01
C ILE A 108 7.43 14.36 -10.54
N GLU A 109 6.70 13.38 -11.06
CA GLU A 109 6.66 13.04 -12.48
C GLU A 109 5.23 13.15 -13.03
N ASP A 110 5.09 13.72 -14.23
CA ASP A 110 3.90 13.62 -15.07
C ASP A 110 4.22 12.91 -16.40
N GLU A 111 3.35 13.03 -17.40
CA GLU A 111 3.54 12.40 -18.71
C GLU A 111 4.70 13.03 -19.51
N PHE A 112 5.09 14.27 -19.20
CA PHE A 112 5.98 15.07 -20.02
C PHE A 112 7.34 15.30 -19.38
N GLN A 113 7.40 15.46 -18.06
CA GLN A 113 8.64 15.78 -17.37
C GLN A 113 8.67 15.35 -15.90
N ARG A 114 9.85 15.51 -15.29
CA ARG A 114 10.10 15.29 -13.87
C ARG A 114 10.73 16.53 -13.24
N LEU A 115 10.34 16.83 -12.01
CA LEU A 115 10.85 17.97 -11.23
C LEU A 115 11.40 17.48 -9.90
N GLU A 116 12.62 17.91 -9.54
CA GLU A 116 13.22 17.61 -8.22
C GLU A 116 12.54 18.46 -7.14
N LEU A 117 12.02 17.81 -6.09
CA LEU A 117 11.33 18.46 -4.99
C LEU A 117 12.33 18.96 -3.94
N LEU A 118 12.32 20.26 -3.70
CA LEU A 118 13.11 20.91 -2.65
C LEU A 118 12.20 21.28 -1.47
N ASN A 119 12.77 21.37 -0.27
CA ASN A 119 12.07 21.76 0.97
C ASN A 119 10.87 20.86 1.35
N LEU A 120 10.84 19.62 0.86
CA LEU A 120 9.80 18.67 1.22
C LEU A 120 9.93 18.24 2.69
N LYS A 121 8.83 18.34 3.45
CA LYS A 121 8.79 17.92 4.85
C LYS A 121 8.80 16.39 4.94
N ASN A 122 9.68 15.84 5.79
CA ASN A 122 9.83 14.39 6.03
C ASN A 122 10.00 13.57 4.73
N PRO A 123 11.05 13.82 3.92
CA PRO A 123 11.26 13.14 2.64
C PRO A 123 11.35 11.61 2.78
N ASN A 124 11.80 11.11 3.93
CA ASN A 124 11.89 9.67 4.19
C ASN A 124 10.53 8.95 4.19
N ASN A 125 9.44 9.67 4.47
CA ASN A 125 8.08 9.10 4.49
C ASN A 125 7.44 8.96 3.10
N PHE A 126 8.09 9.48 2.06
CA PHE A 126 7.62 9.34 0.69
C PHE A 126 8.13 8.05 0.06
N VAL A 127 7.28 7.42 -0.74
CA VAL A 127 7.61 6.21 -1.52
C VAL A 127 7.22 6.42 -2.97
N SER A 128 7.95 5.75 -3.87
CA SER A 128 7.70 5.81 -5.31
C SER A 128 6.30 5.27 -5.66
N GLY A 129 5.64 5.88 -6.64
CA GLY A 129 4.33 5.45 -7.15
C GLY A 129 3.12 6.13 -6.49
N VAL A 130 3.32 6.96 -5.47
CA VAL A 130 2.24 7.72 -4.80
C VAL A 130 1.86 8.93 -5.63
N VAL A 131 0.57 9.09 -5.94
CA VAL A 131 0.06 10.30 -6.59
C VAL A 131 -0.16 11.38 -5.53
N VAL A 132 0.35 12.59 -5.80
CA VAL A 132 0.30 13.72 -4.88
C VAL A 132 0.02 15.01 -5.64
N ILE A 133 -0.54 16.00 -4.96
CA ILE A 133 -0.57 17.38 -5.42
C ILE A 133 0.36 18.23 -4.54
N ILE A 134 1.13 19.09 -5.18
CA ILE A 134 2.15 19.93 -4.56
C ILE A 134 1.91 21.39 -4.93
N TYR A 135 2.10 22.28 -3.98
CA TYR A 135 1.99 23.72 -4.13
C TYR A 135 3.29 24.40 -3.74
N GLY A 136 3.74 25.34 -4.56
CA GLY A 136 5.01 26.01 -4.35
C GLY A 136 5.52 26.69 -5.62
N PHE A 137 6.84 26.79 -5.74
CA PHE A 137 7.50 27.55 -6.80
C PHE A 137 8.27 26.65 -7.75
N TYR A 138 7.99 26.78 -9.05
CA TYR A 138 8.79 26.17 -10.10
C TYR A 138 10.05 26.99 -10.39
N SER A 139 11.14 26.30 -10.70
CA SER A 139 12.38 26.89 -11.19
C SER A 139 12.83 26.21 -12.49
N SER A 140 13.25 27.01 -13.45
CA SER A 140 13.67 26.62 -14.80
C SER A 140 14.87 25.64 -14.84
N ASN A 141 15.54 25.43 -13.71
CA ASN A 141 16.57 24.39 -13.53
C ASN A 141 16.00 22.97 -13.30
N GLY A 142 14.67 22.79 -13.41
CA GLY A 142 14.00 21.50 -13.20
C GLY A 142 13.74 21.17 -11.73
N THR A 143 13.72 22.18 -10.86
CA THR A 143 13.41 22.02 -9.42
C THR A 143 12.07 22.66 -9.07
N PHE A 144 11.46 22.16 -8.00
CA PHE A 144 10.22 22.66 -7.44
C PHE A 144 10.36 22.85 -5.94
N SER A 145 10.31 24.09 -5.47
CA SER A 145 10.37 24.41 -4.04
C SER A 145 8.99 24.23 -3.42
N VAL A 146 8.84 23.18 -2.61
CA VAL A 146 7.57 22.80 -1.98
C VAL A 146 7.27 23.68 -0.78
N GLU A 147 6.10 24.31 -0.77
CA GLU A 147 5.54 24.92 0.45
C GLU A 147 4.61 23.93 1.15
N GLU A 148 3.69 23.35 0.38
CA GLU A 148 2.66 22.45 0.87
C GLU A 148 2.40 21.31 -0.13
N PHE A 149 1.88 20.19 0.39
CA PHE A 149 1.45 19.07 -0.44
C PHE A 149 0.20 18.43 0.17
N SER A 150 -0.53 17.67 -0.64
CA SER A 150 -1.68 16.89 -0.19
C SER A 150 -1.84 15.61 -1.02
N PHE A 151 -2.38 14.57 -0.39
CA PHE A 151 -2.79 13.33 -1.07
C PHE A 151 -4.25 13.41 -1.54
N PRO A 152 -4.69 12.55 -2.48
CA PRO A 152 -6.08 12.50 -2.97
C PRO A 152 -7.13 12.33 -1.86
N GLY A 153 -6.75 11.77 -0.71
CA GLY A 153 -7.68 11.45 0.38
C GLY A 153 -8.42 10.13 0.17
N LEU A 154 -9.38 9.86 1.05
CA LEU A 154 -10.20 8.65 0.96
C LEU A 154 -11.25 8.80 -0.15
N PRO A 155 -11.61 7.70 -0.85
CA PRO A 155 -12.82 7.71 -1.65
C PRO A 155 -14.05 7.98 -0.76
N PRO A 156 -15.14 8.53 -1.32
CA PRO A 156 -16.40 8.62 -0.59
C PRO A 156 -16.77 7.25 0.00
N PRO A 157 -17.22 7.18 1.26
CA PRO A 157 -17.61 5.92 1.85
C PRO A 157 -18.70 5.28 0.99
N GLY A 158 -18.54 3.99 0.67
CA GLY A 158 -19.59 3.22 0.03
C GLY A 158 -20.83 3.16 0.93
N SER A 159 -22.00 2.89 0.35
CA SER A 159 -23.22 2.65 1.11
C SER A 159 -23.07 1.38 1.94
N LEU A 160 -22.63 1.52 3.19
CA LEU A 160 -22.64 0.43 4.16
C LEU A 160 -24.07 0.30 4.69
N CYS A 161 -24.82 -0.66 4.19
CA CYS A 161 -26.05 -1.11 4.83
C CYS A 161 -25.67 -1.93 6.07
N ILE A 162 -25.54 -1.27 7.22
CA ILE A 162 -25.44 -1.97 8.50
C ILE A 162 -26.85 -2.42 8.83
N GLU A 163 -27.20 -3.63 8.40
CA GLU A 163 -28.39 -4.30 8.93
C GLU A 163 -28.18 -4.53 10.42
N ASN A 164 -29.21 -4.26 11.24
CA ASN A 164 -29.17 -4.53 12.68
C ASN A 164 -29.11 -6.05 12.89
N VAL A 165 -27.90 -6.60 12.92
CA VAL A 165 -27.70 -8.02 13.21
C VAL A 165 -28.01 -8.27 14.69
N SER A 166 -28.91 -9.20 14.97
CA SER A 166 -29.36 -9.53 16.32
C SER A 166 -28.29 -10.19 17.20
N SER A 167 -27.23 -10.73 16.59
CA SER A 167 -26.12 -11.39 17.27
C SER A 167 -24.77 -10.93 16.69
N LYS A 168 -23.75 -10.86 17.54
CA LYS A 168 -22.39 -10.55 17.10
C LYS A 168 -21.87 -11.69 16.22
N LYS A 169 -21.22 -11.35 15.12
CA LYS A 169 -20.50 -12.30 14.26
C LYS A 169 -19.05 -11.86 14.13
N TYR A 170 -18.15 -12.83 14.11
CA TYR A 170 -16.71 -12.60 14.02
C TYR A 170 -16.15 -13.21 12.74
N VAL A 171 -15.12 -12.56 12.18
CA VAL A 171 -14.32 -13.10 11.08
C VAL A 171 -12.88 -13.20 11.58
N LEU A 172 -12.31 -14.39 11.51
CA LEU A 172 -10.94 -14.65 11.93
C LEU A 172 -9.98 -14.46 10.76
N PHE A 173 -8.97 -13.60 10.93
CA PHE A 173 -7.88 -13.44 9.97
C PHE A 173 -6.62 -14.13 10.48
N ILE A 174 -5.99 -14.94 9.62
CA ILE A 174 -4.75 -15.67 9.93
C ILE A 174 -3.75 -15.42 8.80
N SER A 175 -2.49 -15.18 9.14
CA SER A 175 -1.41 -15.03 8.16
C SER A 175 -0.09 -15.55 8.74
N GLY A 176 0.90 -15.76 7.88
CA GLY A 176 2.25 -16.09 8.34
C GLY A 176 2.33 -17.42 9.08
N ILE A 177 1.55 -18.42 8.65
CA ILE A 177 1.62 -19.76 9.22
C ILE A 177 3.01 -20.36 8.93
N GLU A 178 3.62 -20.04 7.78
CA GLU A 178 5.00 -20.39 7.45
C GLU A 178 5.32 -21.87 7.70
N ILE A 179 4.43 -22.77 7.24
CA ILE A 179 4.59 -24.22 7.37
C ILE A 179 5.96 -24.61 6.79
N GLY A 180 6.76 -25.29 7.61
CA GLY A 180 8.15 -25.68 7.28
C GLY A 180 9.22 -24.96 8.10
N LYS A 181 8.93 -23.80 8.68
CA LYS A 181 9.94 -22.98 9.40
C LYS A 181 10.20 -23.44 10.85
N ASN A 182 9.15 -23.74 11.61
CA ASN A 182 9.24 -24.17 13.01
C ASN A 182 8.38 -25.43 13.23
N PRO A 183 8.92 -26.52 13.84
CA PRO A 183 8.11 -27.69 14.20
C PRO A 183 6.92 -27.38 15.12
N ASP A 184 7.03 -26.38 15.99
CA ASP A 184 5.97 -26.00 16.94
C ASP A 184 4.74 -25.38 16.26
N THR A 185 4.90 -24.86 15.03
CA THR A 185 3.80 -24.30 14.23
C THR A 185 2.69 -25.33 14.01
N ALA A 186 3.04 -26.60 13.79
CA ALA A 186 2.06 -27.65 13.56
C ALA A 186 1.16 -27.87 14.79
N THR A 187 1.73 -27.84 15.99
CA THR A 187 0.99 -27.97 17.25
C THR A 187 0.09 -26.77 17.49
N ALA A 188 0.60 -25.55 17.30
CA ALA A 188 -0.18 -24.33 17.45
C ALA A 188 -1.36 -24.27 16.46
N LEU A 189 -1.13 -24.70 15.21
CA LEU A 189 -2.18 -24.79 14.19
C LEU A 189 -3.23 -25.84 14.56
N GLN A 190 -2.82 -27.01 15.07
CA GLN A 190 -3.75 -28.03 15.54
C GLN A 190 -4.63 -27.50 16.68
N MET A 191 -4.05 -26.79 17.66
CA MET A 191 -4.82 -26.17 18.73
C MET A 191 -5.84 -25.15 18.21
N LEU A 192 -5.45 -24.34 17.22
CA LEU A 192 -6.37 -23.39 16.60
C LEU A 192 -7.52 -24.11 15.89
N VAL A 193 -7.24 -25.18 15.15
CA VAL A 193 -8.26 -26.02 14.52
C VAL A 193 -9.19 -26.62 15.57
N ASP A 194 -8.64 -27.17 16.65
CA ASP A 194 -9.43 -27.75 17.74
C ASP A 194 -10.34 -26.73 18.42
N ILE A 195 -9.88 -25.47 18.55
CA ILE A 195 -10.70 -24.37 19.08
C ILE A 195 -11.81 -23.99 18.11
N LEU A 196 -11.51 -23.85 16.82
CA LEU A 196 -12.48 -23.50 15.79
C LEU A 196 -13.54 -24.58 15.57
N LEU A 197 -13.17 -25.85 15.72
CA LEU A 197 -14.08 -26.98 15.68
C LEU A 197 -14.89 -27.13 16.99
N GLY A 198 -14.58 -26.36 18.02
CA GLY A 198 -15.23 -26.43 19.33
C GLY A 198 -14.83 -27.65 20.18
N ILE A 199 -13.76 -28.36 19.81
CA ILE A 199 -13.20 -29.51 20.54
C ILE A 199 -12.59 -29.02 21.87
N VAL A 200 -11.90 -27.88 21.83
CA VAL A 200 -11.32 -27.22 23.00
C VAL A 200 -11.86 -25.81 23.06
N THR A 201 -12.72 -25.49 24.03
CA THR A 201 -13.21 -24.12 24.23
C THR A 201 -12.84 -23.61 25.62
N PRO A 202 -12.13 -22.48 25.72
CA PRO A 202 -11.94 -21.80 27.01
C PRO A 202 -13.31 -21.36 27.54
N TYR A 203 -13.64 -21.69 28.78
CA TYR A 203 -14.93 -21.35 29.41
C TYR A 203 -15.20 -19.83 29.47
N SER A 204 -14.17 -18.99 29.37
CA SER A 204 -14.29 -17.52 29.40
C SER A 204 -14.78 -16.91 28.08
N ASP A 205 -14.55 -17.57 26.94
CA ASP A 205 -14.66 -16.96 25.61
C ASP A 205 -15.51 -17.77 24.62
N SER A 206 -16.37 -18.67 25.13
CA SER A 206 -17.17 -19.56 24.28
C SER A 206 -18.09 -18.82 23.30
N ASP A 207 -18.66 -17.68 23.71
CA ASP A 207 -19.52 -16.84 22.85
C ASP A 207 -18.76 -16.23 21.66
N PHE A 208 -17.46 -15.96 21.82
CA PHE A 208 -16.63 -15.48 20.72
C PHE A 208 -16.42 -16.58 19.69
N PHE A 209 -15.87 -17.72 20.11
CA PHE A 209 -15.50 -18.81 19.20
C PHE A 209 -16.72 -19.44 18.51
N GLN A 210 -17.88 -19.52 19.19
CA GLN A 210 -19.12 -20.01 18.59
C GLN A 210 -19.71 -19.08 17.53
N ASN A 211 -19.34 -17.80 17.55
CA ASN A 211 -19.85 -16.79 16.62
C ASN A 211 -18.86 -16.41 15.51
N ILE A 212 -17.73 -17.12 15.39
CA ILE A 212 -16.86 -17.01 14.22
C ILE A 212 -17.59 -17.60 13.01
N SER A 213 -17.87 -16.77 12.01
CA SER A 213 -18.59 -17.20 10.80
C SER A 213 -17.63 -17.58 9.66
N HIS A 214 -16.48 -16.91 9.57
CA HIS A 214 -15.52 -17.11 8.49
C HIS A 214 -14.09 -17.07 9.02
N VAL A 215 -13.22 -17.84 8.36
CA VAL A 215 -11.77 -17.81 8.58
C VAL A 215 -11.12 -17.42 7.25
N ILE A 216 -10.33 -16.36 7.26
CA ILE A 216 -9.64 -15.83 6.09
C ILE A 216 -8.12 -15.98 6.31
N ILE A 217 -7.47 -16.72 5.42
CA ILE A 217 -6.01 -16.89 5.46
C ILE A 217 -5.37 -15.91 4.46
N THR A 218 -4.63 -14.91 4.96
CA THR A 218 -4.10 -13.80 4.17
C THR A 218 -2.60 -13.95 3.86
N GLY A 219 -2.22 -15.07 3.25
CA GLY A 219 -0.88 -15.30 2.69
C GLY A 219 0.18 -15.82 3.67
N SER A 220 1.39 -16.07 3.12
CA SER A 220 2.54 -16.68 3.82
C SER A 220 2.21 -18.01 4.50
N LEU A 221 1.52 -18.89 3.79
CA LEU A 221 1.12 -20.20 4.29
C LEU A 221 2.30 -21.17 4.41
N PHE A 222 3.18 -21.19 3.40
CA PHE A 222 4.37 -22.03 3.35
C PHE A 222 5.63 -21.18 3.48
N CYS A 223 6.68 -21.75 4.09
CA CYS A 223 8.02 -21.17 4.10
C CYS A 223 8.91 -21.97 3.15
N GLU A 224 9.61 -21.30 2.24
CA GLU A 224 10.64 -21.91 1.40
C GLU A 224 12.01 -21.67 2.04
N ASP A 225 12.83 -22.73 2.12
CA ASP A 225 14.22 -22.65 2.56
C ASP A 225 15.08 -21.96 1.48
N SER A 226 14.90 -20.65 1.33
CA SER A 226 15.74 -19.85 0.44
C SER A 226 16.93 -19.26 1.22
N VAL A 227 18.11 -19.36 0.63
CA VAL A 227 19.40 -18.85 1.16
C VAL A 227 19.37 -17.34 1.41
N HIS A 228 18.37 -16.61 0.93
CA HIS A 228 18.15 -15.18 1.16
C HIS A 228 16.73 -14.94 1.69
N SER A 229 16.42 -15.51 2.85
CA SER A 229 15.17 -15.20 3.54
C SER A 229 15.17 -13.76 4.03
N ILE A 230 14.36 -12.92 3.38
CA ILE A 230 13.93 -11.65 3.94
C ILE A 230 13.17 -11.98 5.22
N LYS A 231 13.73 -11.61 6.37
CA LYS A 231 13.13 -11.87 7.69
C LYS A 231 11.97 -10.91 7.96
N PHE A 232 10.80 -11.15 7.37
CA PHE A 232 9.56 -10.64 7.94
C PHE A 232 8.99 -11.67 8.91
N THR A 233 9.50 -11.67 10.14
CA THR A 233 8.83 -12.44 11.21
C THR A 233 7.88 -11.49 11.93
N MET A 234 6.62 -11.51 11.53
CA MET A 234 5.55 -10.88 12.27
C MET A 234 4.32 -11.79 12.22
N VAL A 235 4.29 -12.79 13.11
CA VAL A 235 3.08 -13.57 13.37
C VAL A 235 2.16 -12.67 14.18
N PHE A 236 1.27 -11.99 13.48
CA PHE A 236 0.17 -11.26 14.10
C PHE A 236 -1.06 -12.17 14.07
N ILE A 237 -1.44 -12.72 15.23
CA ILE A 237 -2.84 -13.06 15.46
C ILE A 237 -3.54 -11.73 15.76
N ILE A 238 -3.86 -10.97 14.71
CA ILE A 238 -4.73 -9.80 14.87
C ILE A 238 -6.17 -10.33 14.89
N VAL A 239 -6.70 -10.51 16.10
CA VAL A 239 -8.15 -10.56 16.29
C VAL A 239 -8.65 -9.13 16.08
N PHE A 240 -9.11 -8.81 14.87
CA PHE A 240 -9.82 -7.56 14.63
C PHE A 240 -11.14 -7.59 15.41
N PHE A 241 -11.19 -6.87 16.52
CA PHE A 241 -12.47 -6.46 17.09
C PHE A 241 -13.08 -5.45 16.12
N TYR A 242 -14.12 -5.85 15.41
CA TYR A 242 -15.03 -4.90 14.80
C TYR A 242 -15.73 -4.15 15.95
N ARG A 243 -15.12 -3.04 16.38
CA ARG A 243 -15.79 -1.94 17.07
C ARG A 243 -15.56 -0.66 16.26
N LEU A 244 -15.89 -0.75 14.97
CA LEU A 244 -16.02 0.41 14.10
C LEU A 244 -17.37 1.07 14.45
N LEU A 245 -17.35 2.10 15.31
CA LEU A 245 -18.32 3.22 15.42
C LEU A 245 -18.49 3.87 16.83
N GLU A 246 -17.48 3.87 17.71
CA GLU A 246 -17.55 4.72 18.93
C GLU A 246 -16.35 5.65 19.16
N ARG A 247 -15.43 5.80 18.20
CA ARG A 247 -14.27 6.70 18.37
C ARG A 247 -13.95 7.66 17.23
N CYS A 248 -14.81 7.75 16.21
CA CYS A 248 -14.72 8.80 15.19
C CYS A 248 -15.71 9.96 15.42
N PHE A 249 -16.56 9.87 16.46
CA PHE A 249 -17.39 10.96 16.96
C PHE A 249 -17.13 11.11 18.46
N GLY A 250 -16.06 11.83 18.78
CA GLY A 250 -15.67 12.24 20.13
C GLY A 250 -14.59 13.30 20.02
#